data_AF-G9PG95-F1
#
_entry.id   AF-G9PG95-F1
#
_cell.length_a   1.000
_cell.length_b   1.000
_cell.length_c   1.000
_cell.angle_alpha   90.00
_cell.angle_beta   90.00
_cell.angle_gamma   90.00
#
_symmetry.space_group_name_H-M   'P 1'
#
loop_
_entity.id
_entity.type
_entity.pdbx_description
1 polymer ?
#
loop_
_entity_poly.entity_id
_entity_poly.type
_entity_poly.pdbx_seq_one_letter_code
_entity_poly.pdbx_strand_id
1 'polypeptide(L)'
;MAKSNKKQDLTWKLTAAAATFASGYVADKVVSLSWRAVTGRPAPKDQSQLSSYAVAELAAFAIISGAVLTLTRELTLRSAAVWFEGHNQPKQLEA
;
A
#
# COMPACT_ATOMS: atom_id res chain seq x y z
N MET A 1 31.12 -14.38 1.22
CA MET A 1 31.14 -14.24 -0.25
C MET A 1 30.17 -13.12 -0.67
N ALA A 2 30.58 -11.85 -0.74
CA ALA A 2 29.67 -10.71 -0.96
C ALA A 2 30.08 -9.85 -2.18
N LYS A 3 29.96 -10.38 -3.40
CA LYS A 3 30.21 -9.60 -4.63
C LYS A 3 29.21 -9.80 -5.79
N SER A 4 28.16 -10.61 -5.62
CA SER A 4 27.10 -10.79 -6.65
C SER A 4 25.83 -9.95 -6.41
N ASN A 5 25.71 -9.21 -5.30
CA ASN A 5 24.45 -8.58 -4.90
C ASN A 5 24.18 -7.22 -5.58
N LYS A 6 25.21 -6.36 -5.77
CA LYS A 6 25.01 -4.97 -6.24
C LYS A 6 24.29 -4.83 -7.58
N LYS A 7 24.57 -5.69 -8.57
CA LYS A 7 23.88 -5.61 -9.87
C LYS A 7 22.43 -6.05 -9.75
N GLN A 8 22.18 -7.12 -9.01
CA GLN A 8 20.84 -7.63 -8.77
C GLN A 8 20.01 -6.66 -7.93
N ASP A 9 20.60 -6.04 -6.91
CA ASP A 9 20.02 -4.94 -6.13
C ASP A 9 19.72 -3.72 -7.02
N LEU A 10 20.62 -3.36 -7.94
CA LEU A 10 20.42 -2.23 -8.85
C LEU A 10 19.29 -2.50 -9.85
N THR A 11 19.25 -3.71 -10.42
CA THR A 11 18.15 -4.15 -11.29
C THR A 11 16.82 -4.16 -10.53
N TRP A 12 16.81 -4.71 -9.31
CA TRP A 12 15.60 -4.74 -8.48
C TRP A 12 15.12 -3.33 -8.13
N LYS A 13 16.02 -2.45 -7.71
CA LYS A 13 15.69 -1.04 -7.40
C LYS A 13 15.17 -0.29 -8.62
N LEU A 14 15.75 -0.52 -9.80
CA LEU A 14 15.26 0.08 -11.04
C LEU A 14 13.86 -0.42 -11.39
N THR A 15 13.62 -1.73 -11.29
CA THR A 15 12.29 -2.31 -11.50
C THR A 15 11.29 -1.78 -10.49
N ALA A 16 11.66 -1.70 -9.21
CA ALA A 16 10.80 -1.14 -8.17
C ALA A 16 10.47 0.34 -8.42
N ALA A 17 11.46 1.13 -8.85
CA ALA A 17 11.24 2.53 -9.22
C ALA A 17 10.31 2.65 -10.43
N ALA A 18 10.52 1.84 -11.47
CA ALA A 18 9.66 1.80 -12.65
C ALA A 18 8.23 1.37 -12.30
N ALA A 19 8.08 0.34 -11.47
CA ALA A 19 6.78 -0.13 -10.98
C ALA A 19 6.07 0.94 -10.15
N THR A 20 6.80 1.67 -9.31
CA THR A 20 6.26 2.79 -8.53
C THR A 20 5.75 3.90 -9.44
N PHE A 21 6.52 4.26 -10.47
CA PHE A 21 6.12 5.28 -11.44
C PHE A 21 4.88 4.86 -12.25
N ALA A 22 4.88 3.63 -12.76
CA ALA A 22 3.72 3.07 -13.47
C ALA A 22 2.48 3.02 -12.57
N SER A 23 2.65 2.66 -11.29
CA SER A 23 1.57 2.65 -10.30
C SER A 23 1.02 4.06 -10.07
N GLY A 24 1.87 5.08 -10.02
CA GLY A 24 1.43 6.48 -9.93
C GLY A 24 0.53 6.90 -11.09
N TYR A 25 0.88 6.50 -12.33
CA TYR A 25 0.07 6.80 -13.51
C TYR A 25 -1.30 6.11 -13.46
N VAL A 26 -1.34 4.84 -13.08
CA VAL A 26 -2.60 4.09 -12.96
C VAL A 26 -3.44 4.62 -11.79
N ALA A 27 -2.81 5.00 -10.68
CA ALA A 27 -3.49 5.56 -9.52
C ALA A 27 -4.25 6.84 -9.87
N ASP A 28 -3.67 7.76 -10.66
CA ASP A 28 -4.35 8.99 -11.11
C ASP A 28 -5.64 8.67 -11.90
N LYS A 29 -5.59 7.66 -12.78
CA LYS A 29 -6.77 7.20 -13.52
C LYS A 29 -7.82 6.57 -12.61
N VAL A 30 -7.39 5.70 -11.69
CA VAL A 30 -8.29 5.04 -10.76
C VAL A 30 -8.98 6.05 -9.84
N VAL A 31 -8.24 7.01 -9.28
CA VAL A 31 -8.77 8.06 -8.41
C VAL A 31 -9.73 8.97 -9.18
N SER A 32 -9.37 9.42 -10.37
CA SER A 32 -10.27 10.27 -11.16
C SER A 32 -11.56 9.55 -11.58
N LEU A 33 -11.48 8.27 -11.91
CA LEU A 33 -12.65 7.43 -12.23
C LEU A 33 -13.52 7.19 -11.00
N SER A 34 -12.94 6.79 -9.87
CA SER A 34 -13.69 6.54 -8.64
C SER A 34 -14.34 7.81 -8.11
N TRP A 35 -13.65 8.95 -8.17
CA TRP A 35 -14.21 10.23 -7.76
C TRP A 35 -15.38 10.64 -8.63
N ARG A 36 -15.24 10.50 -9.95
CA ARG A 36 -16.32 10.80 -10.89
C ARG A 36 -17.50 9.84 -10.74
N ALA A 37 -17.25 8.58 -10.40
CA ALA A 37 -18.30 7.60 -10.15
C ALA A 37 -19.10 7.92 -8.88
N VAL A 38 -18.44 8.35 -7.80
CA VAL A 38 -19.10 8.65 -6.52
C VAL A 38 -19.76 10.03 -6.52
N THR A 39 -19.08 11.04 -7.07
CA THR A 39 -19.52 12.46 -6.97
C THR A 39 -20.18 12.99 -8.25
N GLY A 40 -20.10 12.26 -9.37
CA GLY A 40 -20.54 12.72 -10.69
C GLY A 40 -19.68 13.83 -11.30
N ARG A 41 -18.63 14.29 -10.59
CA ARG A 41 -17.81 15.45 -10.95
C ARG A 41 -16.34 15.07 -11.16
N PRO A 42 -15.59 15.81 -12.00
CA PRO A 42 -14.15 15.58 -12.14
C PRO A 42 -13.44 15.80 -10.80
N ALA A 43 -12.40 14.99 -10.54
CA ALA A 43 -11.61 15.07 -9.32
C ALA A 43 -11.04 16.50 -9.11
N PRO A 44 -11.12 17.06 -7.89
CA PRO A 44 -10.60 18.39 -7.59
C PRO A 44 -9.10 18.44 -7.89
N LYS A 45 -8.71 19.32 -8.80
CA LYS A 45 -7.29 19.55 -9.15
C LYS A 45 -6.70 20.80 -8.49
N ASP A 46 -7.56 21.62 -7.89
CA ASP A 46 -7.20 22.96 -7.45
C ASP A 46 -7.51 23.13 -5.96
N GLN A 47 -6.48 23.51 -5.18
CA GLN A 47 -6.53 23.60 -3.72
C GLN A 47 -7.34 24.81 -3.21
N SER A 48 -7.79 25.68 -4.11
CA SER A 48 -8.53 26.91 -3.77
C SER A 48 -10.00 26.67 -3.37
N GLN A 49 -10.55 25.47 -3.61
CA GLN A 49 -11.95 25.10 -3.30
C GLN A 49 -12.09 24.33 -1.97
N LEU A 50 -11.00 24.17 -1.20
CA LEU A 50 -10.91 23.24 -0.07
C LEU A 50 -11.75 23.63 1.16
N SER A 51 -12.18 24.88 1.31
CA SER A 51 -12.78 25.36 2.57
C SER A 51 -14.12 24.68 2.91
N SER A 52 -14.92 24.31 1.92
CA SER A 52 -16.19 23.57 2.13
C SER A 52 -16.03 22.05 2.01
N TYR A 53 -14.98 21.57 1.36
CA TYR A 53 -14.70 20.14 1.17
C TYR A 53 -13.90 19.55 2.34
N ALA A 54 -13.08 20.36 3.01
CA ALA A 54 -12.10 19.90 4.00
C ALA A 54 -12.68 19.06 5.14
N VAL A 55 -13.90 19.33 5.64
CA VAL A 55 -14.48 18.56 6.76
C VAL A 55 -14.94 17.16 6.31
N ALA A 56 -15.66 17.07 5.19
CA ALA A 56 -16.07 15.80 4.63
C ALA A 56 -14.87 14.99 4.11
N GLU A 57 -13.87 15.67 3.56
CA GLU A 57 -12.64 15.08 3.06
C GLU A 57 -11.73 14.61 4.21
N LEU A 58 -11.67 15.33 5.35
CA LEU A 58 -11.03 14.83 6.58
C LEU A 58 -11.72 13.57 7.10
N ALA A 59 -13.05 13.55 7.14
CA ALA A 59 -13.80 12.40 7.60
C ALA A 59 -13.60 11.18 6.68
N ALA A 60 -13.67 11.39 5.36
CA ALA A 60 -13.38 10.36 4.38
C ALA A 60 -11.94 9.86 4.48
N PHE A 61 -10.97 10.77 4.60
CA PHE A 61 -9.57 10.44 4.78
C PHE A 61 -9.33 9.62 6.05
N ALA A 62 -9.95 10.00 7.17
CA ALA A 62 -9.84 9.28 8.43
C ALA A 62 -10.43 7.86 8.35
N ILE A 63 -11.60 7.70 7.73
CA ILE A 63 -12.24 6.40 7.55
C ILE A 63 -11.38 5.50 6.65
N ILE A 64 -10.93 6.02 5.50
CA ILE A 64 -10.11 5.27 4.55
C ILE A 64 -8.77 4.88 5.20
N SER A 65 -8.09 5.83 5.83
CA SER A 65 -6.80 5.59 6.49
C SER A 65 -6.94 4.61 7.65
N GLY A 66 -7.99 4.75 8.46
CA GLY A 66 -8.29 3.81 9.54
C GLY A 66 -8.54 2.39 9.02
N ALA A 67 -9.33 2.25 7.95
CA ALA A 67 -9.60 0.96 7.33
C ALA A 67 -8.32 0.32 6.76
N VAL A 68 -7.52 1.08 6.01
CA VAL A 68 -6.25 0.60 5.43
C VAL A 68 -5.28 0.17 6.52
N LEU A 69 -5.13 0.94 7.59
CA LEU A 69 -4.24 0.62 8.69
C LEU A 69 -4.66 -0.66 9.41
N THR A 70 -5.96 -0.82 9.69
CA THR A 70 -6.51 -2.03 10.31
C THR A 70 -6.26 -3.26 9.43
N LEU A 71 -6.55 -3.17 8.12
CA LEU A 71 -6.27 -4.26 7.18
C LEU A 71 -4.79 -4.60 7.13
N THR A 72 -3.92 -3.59 7.09
CA THR A 72 -2.46 -3.78 7.07
C THR A 72 -1.99 -4.50 8.33
N ARG A 73 -2.52 -4.13 9.51
CA ARG A 73 -2.19 -4.77 10.78
C ARG A 73 -2.62 -6.23 10.80
N GLU A 74 -3.85 -6.52 10.39
CA GLU A 74 -4.39 -7.88 10.33
C GLU A 74 -3.58 -8.77 9.37
N LEU A 75 -3.27 -8.28 8.18
CA LEU A 75 -2.45 -8.98 7.21
C LEU A 75 -1.03 -9.22 7.73
N THR A 76 -0.46 -8.24 8.43
CA THR A 76 0.87 -8.37 9.04
C THR A 76 0.87 -9.44 10.13
N LEU A 77 -0.11 -9.42 11.04
CA LEU A 77 -0.23 -10.41 12.11
C LEU A 77 -0.46 -11.83 11.56
N ARG A 78 -1.32 -11.97 10.54
CA ARG A 78 -1.52 -13.25 9.83
C ARG A 78 -0.25 -13.74 9.14
N SER A 79 0.47 -12.85 8.48
CA SER A 79 1.72 -13.20 7.80
C SER A 79 2.80 -13.60 8.79
N ALA A 80 2.90 -12.90 9.93
CA ALA A 80 3.80 -13.26 11.01
C ALA A 80 3.45 -14.63 11.60
N ALA A 81 2.17 -14.92 11.86
CA ALA A 81 1.72 -16.21 12.37
C ALA A 81 2.13 -17.37 11.44
N VAL A 82 1.86 -17.26 10.14
CA VAL A 82 2.26 -18.27 9.13
C VAL A 82 3.78 -18.47 9.11
N TRP A 83 4.54 -17.40 9.26
CA TRP A 83 6.00 -17.47 9.26
C TRP A 83 6.57 -18.15 10.52
N PHE A 84 6.04 -17.83 11.71
CA PHE A 84 6.47 -18.43 12.97
C PHE A 84 6.02 -19.90 13.09
N GLU A 85 4.84 -20.24 12.60
CA GLU A 85 4.31 -21.62 12.61
C GLU A 85 5.16 -22.56 11.75
N GLY A 86 5.74 -22.07 10.66
CA GLY A 86 6.73 -22.80 9.85
C GLY A 86 8.13 -22.92 10.49
N HIS A 87 8.46 -22.11 11.49
CA HIS A 87 9.80 -22.08 12.11
C HIS A 87 9.90 -22.78 13.47
N ASN A 88 8.76 -23.15 14.08
CA ASN A 88 8.70 -23.66 15.45
C ASN A 88 8.24 -25.12 15.52
N GLN A 89 8.71 -25.98 14.62
CA GLN A 89 8.67 -27.43 14.87
C GLN A 89 9.83 -27.79 15.82
N PRO A 90 9.60 -28.00 17.14
CA PRO A 90 10.59 -28.66 17.96
C PRO A 90 10.80 -30.04 17.35
N LYS A 91 12.01 -30.33 16.88
CA LYS A 91 12.43 -31.71 16.64
C LYS A 91 12.24 -32.44 17.95
N GLN A 92 11.14 -33.20 18.05
CA GLN A 92 10.94 -34.14 19.12
C GLN A 92 12.18 -35.04 19.15
N LEU A 93 12.86 -34.99 20.29
CA LEU A 93 14.04 -35.77 20.59
C LEU A 93 13.57 -37.22 20.65
N GLU A 94 13.90 -38.03 19.64
CA GLU A 94 13.79 -39.47 19.76
C GLU A 94 14.92 -39.93 20.70
N ALA A 95 14.51 -40.48 21.85
CA ALA A 95 15.35 -41.15 22.84
C ALA A 95 15.28 -42.66 22.65
#